data_AF-A0A1G0LTU5-F1
#
_entry.id   AF-A0A1G0LTU5-F1
#
_cell.length_a   1.000
_cell.length_b   1.000
_cell.length_c   1.000
_cell.angle_alpha   90.00
_cell.angle_beta   90.00
_cell.angle_gamma   90.00
#
_symmetry.space_group_name_H-M   'P 1'
#
loop_
_entity.id
_entity.type
_entity.pdbx_description
1 polymer ?
#
loop_
_entity_poly.entity_id
_entity_poly.type
_entity_poly.pdbx_seq_one_letter_code
_entity_poly.pdbx_strand_id
1 'polypeptide(L)' 'MLAYKQYVTISDPAKMELTNLPFHKGQRIEVVMIAEDDKVAQVDELRALFKTTQALPQAQAISEDMIAEEIEAYRAGR' A
#
# COMPACT_ATOMS: atom_id res chain seq x y z
N MET A 1 25.94 13.75 -13.22
CA MET A 1 24.47 13.76 -13.14
C MET A 1 24.10 14.35 -11.80
N LEU A 2 23.33 15.44 -11.77
CA LEU A 2 22.78 16.01 -10.53
C LEU A 2 21.41 15.39 -10.30
N ALA A 3 21.26 14.62 -9.23
CA ALA A 3 19.99 14.04 -8.82
C ALA A 3 19.43 14.86 -7.65
N TYR A 4 18.23 15.40 -7.82
CA TYR A 4 17.48 16.11 -6.79
C TYR A 4 16.19 15.32 -6.53
N LYS A 5 16.01 14.84 -5.30
CA LYS A 5 14.82 14.09 -4.87
C LYS A 5 14.03 14.92 -3.87
N GLN A 6 12.76 15.12 -4.15
CA GLN A 6 11.81 15.79 -3.26
C GLN A 6 10.53 14.95 -3.19
N TYR A 7 9.99 14.82 -1.99
CA TYR A 7 8.68 14.20 -1.77
C TYR A 7 7.62 15.30 -1.77
N VAL A 8 6.58 15.12 -2.59
CA VAL A 8 5.48 16.08 -2.70
C VAL A 8 4.18 15.30 -2.70
N THR A 9 3.23 15.72 -1.87
CA THR A 9 1.88 15.17 -1.85
C THR A 9 1.03 15.89 -2.90
N ILE A 10 0.39 15.13 -3.79
CA ILE A 10 -0.51 15.68 -4.79
C ILE A 10 -1.81 16.13 -4.10
N SER A 11 -2.08 17.44 -4.10
CA SER A 11 -3.35 18.02 -3.61
C SER A 11 -4.41 18.16 -4.70
N ASP A 12 -3.98 18.42 -5.94
CA ASP A 12 -4.82 18.49 -7.14
C ASP A 12 -4.21 17.58 -8.22
N PRO A 13 -4.89 16.51 -8.65
CA PRO A 13 -4.36 15.59 -9.67
C PRO A 13 -4.23 16.23 -11.06
N ALA A 14 -4.91 17.35 -11.34
CA ALA A 14 -4.83 18.03 -12.63
C ALA A 14 -3.58 18.92 -12.77
N LYS A 15 -3.05 19.43 -11.66
CA LYS A 15 -1.94 20.39 -11.68
C LYS A 15 -1.07 20.30 -10.42
N MET A 16 0.24 20.22 -10.62
CA MET A 16 1.25 20.34 -9.56
C MET A 16 2.28 21.40 -9.94
N GLU A 17 2.59 22.31 -9.01
CA GLU A 17 3.64 23.32 -9.17
C GLU A 17 4.80 23.04 -8.22
N LEU A 18 6.02 22.97 -8.76
CA LEU A 18 7.26 22.85 -7.98
C LEU A 18 7.97 24.20 -7.95
N THR A 19 8.18 24.75 -6.76
CA THR A 19 8.85 26.05 -6.56
C THR A 19 10.21 25.87 -5.90
N ASN A 20 11.10 26.85 -6.09
CA ASN A 20 12.45 26.89 -5.49
C ASN A 20 13.36 25.71 -5.85
N LEU A 21 13.29 25.23 -7.10
CA LEU A 21 14.18 24.17 -7.57
C LEU A 21 15.63 24.66 -7.74
N PRO A 22 16.66 23.86 -7.38
CA PRO A 22 18.07 24.25 -7.44
C PRO A 22 18.66 24.12 -8.86
N PHE A 23 17.93 24.53 -9.90
CA PHE A 23 18.34 24.45 -11.29
C PHE A 23 18.49 25.83 -11.93
N HIS A 24 19.36 25.93 -12.93
CA HIS A 24 19.66 27.17 -13.64
C HIS A 24 18.82 27.29 -14.92
N LYS A 25 18.59 28.54 -15.35
CA LYS A 25 17.91 28.84 -16.61
C LYS A 25 18.61 28.14 -17.79
N GLY A 26 17.84 27.43 -18.61
CA GLY A 26 18.35 26.73 -19.80
C GLY A 26 18.83 25.30 -19.55
N GLN A 27 18.82 24.81 -18.31
CA GLN A 27 19.12 23.41 -18.02
C GLN A 27 17.93 22.52 -18.41
N ARG A 28 18.18 21.50 -19.24
CA ARG A 28 17.23 20.43 -19.50
C ARG A 28 17.28 19.45 -18.32
N ILE A 29 16.13 19.24 -17.67
CA ILE A 29 15.98 18.31 -16.57
C ILE A 29 15.07 17.14 -16.99
N GLU A 30 15.34 15.97 -16.42
CA GLU A 30 14.47 14.80 -16.51
C GLU A 30 13.67 14.71 -15.21
N VAL A 31 12.36 14.48 -15.32
CA VAL A 31 11.46 14.37 -14.17
C VAL A 31 10.98 12.92 -14.08
N VAL A 32 11.30 12.27 -12.97
CA VAL A 32 10.86 10.91 -12.66
C VAL A 32 9.83 10.98 -11.54
N MET A 33 8.62 10.47 -11.79
CA MET A 33 7.54 10.41 -10.82
C MET A 33 7.42 8.97 -10.30
N ILE A 34 7.54 8.81 -8.99
CA ILE A 34 7.35 7.53 -8.31
C ILE A 34 6.28 7.76 -7.25
N ALA A 35 5.13 7.10 -7.41
CA ALA A 35 4.11 7.07 -6.38
C ALA A 35 4.49 6.01 -5.34
N GLU A 36 4.38 6.36 -4.07
CA GLU A 36 4.34 5.35 -3.00
C GLU A 36 2.91 4.84 -2.92
N ASP A 37 2.74 3.52 -2.94
CA ASP A 37 1.43 2.92 -2.69
C ASP A 37 0.95 3.31 -1.29
N ASP A 38 -0.32 3.69 -1.18
CA ASP A 38 -0.96 3.91 0.12
C ASP A 38 -1.18 2.57 0.80
N LYS A 39 -0.10 2.08 1.43
CA LYS A 39 -0.11 0.84 2.22
C LYS A 39 -1.11 0.92 3.37
N VAL A 40 -1.46 2.12 3.85
CA VAL A 40 -2.44 2.29 4.93
C VAL A 40 -3.84 1.99 4.40
N ALA A 41 -4.21 2.56 3.25
CA ALA A 41 -5.50 2.26 2.61
C ALA A 41 -5.67 0.77 2.28
N GLN A 42 -4.62 0.11 1.79
CA GLN A 42 -4.67 -1.34 1.51
C GLN A 42 -4.83 -2.19 2.79
N VAL A 43 -4.17 -1.81 3.88
CA VAL A 43 -4.31 -2.51 5.17
C VAL A 43 -5.71 -2.34 5.74
N ASP A 44 -6.31 -1.15 5.60
CA ASP A 44 -7.67 -0.88 6.06
C ASP A 44 -8.71 -1.64 5.24
N GLU A 45 -8.54 -1.74 3.92
CA GLU A 45 -9.39 -2.56 3.05
C GLU A 45 -9.30 -4.04 3.42
N LEU A 46 -8.09 -4.57 3.64
CA LEU A 46 -7.88 -5.95 4.07
C LEU A 46 -8.54 -6.22 5.43
N ARG A 47 -8.43 -5.27 6.37
CA ARG A 47 -9.06 -5.37 7.69
C ARG A 47 -10.59 -5.36 7.58
N ALA A 48 -11.16 -4.55 6.70
CA ALA A 48 -12.59 -4.51 6.45
C ALA A 48 -13.09 -5.83 5.83
N LEU A 49 -12.32 -6.40 4.90
CA LEU A 49 -12.61 -7.71 4.31
C LEU A 49 -12.63 -8.80 5.39
N PHE A 50 -11.60 -8.89 6.24
CA PHE A 50 -11.56 -9.90 7.30
C PHE A 50 -12.72 -9.79 8.29
N LYS A 51 -13.09 -8.57 8.70
CA LYS A 51 -14.26 -8.36 9.54
C LYS A 51 -15.54 -8.88 8.89
N THR A 52 -15.69 -8.62 7.59
CA THR A 52 -16.85 -9.06 6.82
C THR A 52 -16.88 -10.58 6.71
N THR A 53 -15.74 -11.22 6.43
CA THR A 53 -15.62 -12.68 6.37
C THR A 53 -15.92 -13.34 7.71
N GLN A 54 -15.39 -12.81 8.82
CA GLN A 54 -15.63 -13.34 10.18
C GLN A 54 -17.09 -13.17 10.63
N ALA A 55 -17.80 -12.19 10.09
CA ALA A 55 -19.23 -12.00 10.37
C ALA A 55 -20.13 -13.03 9.66
N LEU A 56 -19.61 -13.81 8.71
CA LEU A 56 -20.40 -14.82 7.99
C LEU A 56 -20.78 -15.98 8.93
N PRO A 57 -22.03 -16.49 8.89
CA PRO A 57 -22.46 -17.60 9.73
C PRO A 57 -21.59 -18.85 9.60
N GLN A 58 -21.09 -19.12 8.40
CA GLN A 58 -20.21 -20.27 8.13
C GLN A 58 -18.85 -20.11 8.82
N ALA A 59 -18.34 -18.87 8.92
CA ALA A 59 -17.08 -18.59 9.60
C ALA A 59 -17.21 -18.75 11.12
N GLN A 60 -18.36 -18.41 11.69
CA GLN A 60 -18.64 -18.60 13.13
C GLN A 60 -18.68 -20.08 13.56
N ALA A 61 -18.92 -20.99 12.61
CA ALA A 61 -18.91 -22.43 12.86
C ALA A 61 -17.49 -23.02 12.91
N ILE A 62 -16.46 -22.25 12.53
CA ILE A 62 -15.05 -22.68 12.54
C ILE A 62 -14.48 -22.38 13.94
N SER A 63 -14.00 -23.41 14.64
CA SER A 63 -13.35 -23.23 15.93
C SER A 63 -11.86 -22.92 15.80
N GLU A 64 -11.27 -22.34 16.85
CA GLU A 64 -9.83 -22.11 16.94
C GLU A 64 -9.02 -23.42 16.81
N ASP A 65 -9.54 -24.53 17.37
CA ASP A 65 -8.89 -25.84 17.28
C ASP A 65 -8.83 -26.36 15.84
N MET A 66 -9.89 -26.16 15.05
CA MET A 66 -9.92 -26.52 13.62
C MET A 66 -8.92 -25.70 12.82
N ILE A 67 -8.79 -24.40 13.13
CA ILE A 67 -7.82 -23.52 12.48
C ILE A 67 -6.40 -23.95 12.82
N ALA A 68 -6.13 -24.26 14.09
CA ALA A 68 -4.82 -24.70 14.54
C ALA A 68 -4.41 -26.03 13.89
N GLU A 69 -5.34 -26.99 13.79
CA GLU A 69 -5.10 -28.27 13.13
C GLU A 69 -4.76 -28.09 11.64
N GLU A 70 -5.51 -27.22 10.92
CA GLU A 70 -5.25 -26.93 9.51
C GLU A 70 -3.89 -26.25 9.30
N ILE A 71 -3.52 -25.30 10.15
CA ILE A 71 -2.22 -24.62 10.09
C ILE A 71 -1.08 -25.62 10.31
N GLU A 72 -1.22 -26.52 11.29
CA GLU A 72 -0.22 -27.56 11.55
C GLU A 72 -0.15 -28.58 10.41
N ALA A 73 -1.29 -28.97 9.82
CA ALA A 73 -1.31 -29.84 8.64
C ALA A 73 -0.55 -29.22 7.46
N TYR A 74 -0.85 -27.95 7.14
CA TYR A 74 -0.18 -27.21 6.08
C TYR A 74 1.33 -27.07 6.33
N ARG A 75 1.73 -26.72 7.55
CA ARG A 75 3.15 -26.60 7.94
C ARG A 75 3.90 -27.92 7.91
N ALA A 76 3.22 -29.02 8.19
CA ALA A 76 3.76 -30.37 8.07
C ALA A 76 3.85 -30.85 6.61
N GLY A 77 3.43 -30.04 5.63
CA GLY A 77 3.46 -30.38 4.21
C GLY A 77 2.45 -31.46 3.82
N ARG A 78 1.36 -31.59 4.60
CA ARG A 78 0.22 -32.45 4.26
C ARG A 78 -0.83 -31.68 3.48
#